data_AF-A0A813H1I6-F1
#
_entry.id   AF-A0A813H1I6-F1
#
_cell.length_a   1.000
_cell.length_b   1.000
_cell.length_c   1.000
_cell.angle_alpha   90.00
_cell.angle_beta   90.00
_cell.angle_gamma   90.00
#
_symmetry.space_group_name_H-M   'P 1'
#
loop_
_entity.id
_entity.type
_entity.pdbx_description
1 polymer ?
#
loop_
_entity_poly.entity_id
_entity_poly.type
_entity_poly.pdbx_seq_one_letter_code
_entity_poly.pdbx_strand_id
1 'polypeptide(L)'
;PTRPPGYCLLAFTEEVKPGQPLGPIEIISVAPDGTCNNVYRVRLSSPCLSLSFCHGSSTHLLSGLADGSAIVYNLPQGEVTFSHDNPGTKCFSASTDRTLLASSDANYFRVYKVAE
;
A
#
# COMPACT_ATOMS: atom_id res chain seq x y z
N PRO A 1 -15.04 -7.32 9.93
CA PRO A 1 -15.74 -6.15 10.52
C PRO A 1 -16.28 -5.21 9.43
N THR A 2 -17.60 -5.14 9.26
CA THR A 2 -18.26 -4.23 8.33
C THR A 2 -18.20 -2.80 8.88
N ARG A 3 -17.62 -1.87 8.12
CA ARG A 3 -17.44 -0.46 8.46
C ARG A 3 -18.78 0.21 8.82
N PRO A 4 -18.90 0.94 9.94
CA PRO A 4 -20.07 1.77 10.18
C PRO A 4 -20.14 2.87 9.10
N PRO A 5 -21.35 3.24 8.66
CA PRO A 5 -21.50 4.30 7.67
C PRO A 5 -20.84 5.61 8.16
N GLY A 6 -20.09 6.27 7.27
CA GLY A 6 -19.53 7.62 7.51
C GLY A 6 -18.05 7.69 7.91
N TYR A 7 -17.43 6.60 8.36
CA TYR A 7 -15.96 6.61 8.61
C TYR A 7 -15.22 6.66 7.28
N CYS A 8 -13.97 7.13 7.20
CA CYS A 8 -13.07 6.87 6.08
C CYS A 8 -11.75 6.26 6.58
N LEU A 9 -10.99 5.62 5.70
CA LEU A 9 -9.66 5.13 6.03
C LEU A 9 -8.61 6.02 5.36
N LEU A 10 -7.57 6.33 6.11
CA LEU A 10 -6.38 7.02 5.64
C LEU A 10 -5.18 6.12 5.87
N ALA A 11 -4.37 5.93 4.83
CA ALA A 11 -3.08 5.25 4.94
C ALA A 11 -1.97 6.27 4.67
N PHE A 12 -0.97 6.32 5.55
CA PHE A 12 0.17 7.22 5.41
C PHE A 12 1.42 6.62 6.03
N THR A 13 2.56 7.16 5.69
CA THR A 13 3.86 6.81 6.26
C THR A 13 4.74 8.04 6.28
N GLU A 14 5.68 8.10 7.21
CA GLU A 14 6.58 9.23 7.35
C GLU A 14 7.68 9.21 6.29
N GLU A 15 8.12 10.38 5.88
CA GLU A 15 9.29 10.50 5.01
C GLU A 15 10.54 10.02 5.76
N VAL A 16 11.29 9.12 5.12
CA VAL A 16 12.51 8.54 5.69
C VAL A 16 13.68 9.49 5.48
N LYS A 17 14.24 10.01 6.56
CA LYS A 17 15.48 10.80 6.52
C LYS A 17 16.72 9.89 6.52
N PRO A 18 17.83 10.30 5.88
CA PRO A 18 19.07 9.54 5.93
C PRO A 18 19.50 9.27 7.38
N GLY A 19 19.75 7.99 7.69
CA GLY A 19 20.17 7.55 9.03
C GLY A 19 19.04 7.35 10.06
N GLN A 20 17.77 7.60 9.71
CA GLN A 20 16.63 7.27 10.57
C GLN A 20 16.05 5.88 10.26
N PRO A 21 15.47 5.19 11.26
CA PRO A 21 14.76 3.95 11.02
C PRO A 21 13.53 4.20 10.13
N LEU A 22 13.13 3.17 9.39
CA LEU A 22 11.91 3.22 8.58
C LEU A 22 10.68 3.32 9.49
N GLY A 23 9.88 4.34 9.25
CA GLY A 23 8.54 4.43 9.81
C GLY A 23 7.63 3.33 9.25
N PRO A 24 6.61 2.89 10.01
CA PRO A 24 5.58 2.00 9.50
C PRO A 24 4.67 2.72 8.48
N ILE A 25 3.84 1.95 7.78
CA ILE A 25 2.60 2.49 7.24
C ILE A 25 1.55 2.43 8.36
N GLU A 26 0.94 3.57 8.67
CA GLU A 26 -0.17 3.68 9.60
C GLU A 26 -1.48 3.78 8.81
N ILE A 27 -2.46 2.96 9.20
CA ILE A 27 -3.82 2.99 8.66
C ILE A 27 -4.74 3.40 9.78
N ILE A 28 -5.33 4.59 9.64
CA ILE A 28 -6.26 5.15 10.61
C ILE A 28 -7.68 5.16 10.05
N SER A 29 -8.66 5.01 10.93
CA SER A 29 -10.05 5.33 10.67
C SER A 29 -10.33 6.75 11.14
N VAL A 30 -11.01 7.52 10.31
CA VAL A 30 -11.44 8.90 10.60
C VAL A 30 -12.95 8.92 10.62
N ALA A 31 -13.54 9.28 11.75
CA ALA A 31 -14.97 9.43 11.93
C ALA A 31 -15.47 10.76 11.35
N PRO A 32 -16.79 10.92 11.09
CA PRO A 32 -17.36 12.21 10.66
C PRO A 32 -17.11 13.38 11.61
N ASP A 33 -16.88 13.12 12.90
CA ASP A 33 -16.56 14.12 13.92
C ASP A 33 -15.06 14.47 14.00
N GLY A 34 -14.23 13.86 13.15
CA GLY A 34 -12.78 14.02 13.12
C GLY A 34 -12.01 13.09 14.06
N THR A 35 -12.69 12.25 14.85
CA THR A 35 -12.03 11.28 15.72
C THR A 35 -11.22 10.28 14.90
N CYS A 36 -9.95 10.13 15.24
CA CYS A 36 -9.02 9.25 14.55
C CYS A 36 -8.64 8.05 15.42
N ASN A 37 -8.73 6.83 14.89
CA ASN A 37 -8.26 5.62 15.56
C ASN A 37 -7.31 4.84 14.65
N ASN A 38 -6.16 4.44 15.16
CA ASN A 38 -5.29 3.51 14.46
C ASN A 38 -5.93 2.13 14.36
N VAL A 39 -6.00 1.58 13.15
CA VAL A 39 -6.65 0.30 12.86
C VAL A 39 -5.62 -0.76 12.50
N TYR A 40 -4.64 -0.40 11.67
CA TYR A 40 -3.58 -1.29 11.26
C TYR A 40 -2.24 -0.55 11.21
N ARG A 41 -1.17 -1.31 11.46
CA ARG A 41 0.20 -0.85 11.38
C ARG A 41 1.05 -1.88 10.65
N VAL A 42 1.69 -1.47 9.56
CA VAL A 42 2.46 -2.35 8.68
C VAL A 42 3.93 -1.96 8.69
N ARG A 43 4.82 -2.94 8.87
CA ARG A 43 6.27 -2.71 8.86
C ARG A 43 6.80 -2.70 7.42
N LEU A 44 7.73 -1.80 7.16
CA LEU A 44 8.40 -1.66 5.88
C LEU A 44 9.82 -2.25 5.92
N SER A 45 10.24 -2.86 4.81
CA SER A 45 11.63 -3.29 4.58
C SER A 45 12.46 -2.23 3.85
N SER A 46 11.82 -1.27 3.19
CA SER A 46 12.42 -0.21 2.38
C SER A 46 11.51 1.02 2.34
N PRO A 47 12.01 2.25 2.09
CA PRO A 47 11.16 3.45 2.01
C PRO A 47 10.00 3.30 1.03
N CYS A 48 8.80 3.69 1.45
CA CYS A 48 7.60 3.63 0.63
C CYS A 48 7.52 4.87 -0.29
N LEU A 49 7.49 4.65 -1.61
CA LEU A 49 7.44 5.69 -2.63
C LEU A 49 6.02 5.94 -3.18
N SER A 50 5.12 4.96 -3.00
CA SER A 50 3.74 5.05 -3.44
C SER A 50 2.84 4.23 -2.54
N LEU A 51 1.63 4.73 -2.28
CA LEU A 51 0.70 4.13 -1.35
C LEU A 51 -0.73 4.38 -1.83
N SER A 52 -1.54 3.32 -1.94
CA SER A 52 -2.93 3.44 -2.34
C SER A 52 -3.77 2.26 -1.84
N PHE A 53 -5.05 2.48 -1.57
CA PHE A 53 -5.99 1.38 -1.40
C PHE A 53 -6.30 0.75 -2.76
N CYS A 54 -6.38 -0.57 -2.81
CA CYS A 54 -6.79 -1.27 -4.03
C CYS A 54 -8.24 -0.92 -4.38
N HIS A 55 -8.54 -0.83 -5.67
CA HIS A 55 -9.87 -0.45 -6.13
C HIS A 55 -10.95 -1.41 -5.58
N GLY A 56 -12.04 -0.84 -5.05
CA GLY A 56 -13.15 -1.61 -4.47
C GLY A 56 -12.84 -2.28 -3.13
N SER A 57 -11.67 -2.03 -2.53
CA SER A 57 -11.25 -2.67 -1.28
C SER A 57 -10.70 -1.67 -0.27
N SER A 58 -11.31 -1.61 0.92
CA SER A 58 -10.79 -0.84 2.05
C SER A 58 -9.82 -1.64 2.93
N THR A 59 -9.65 -2.94 2.64
CA THR A 59 -8.82 -3.85 3.43
C THR A 59 -7.55 -4.26 2.69
N HIS A 60 -7.41 -3.86 1.43
CA HIS A 60 -6.24 -4.15 0.62
C HIS A 60 -5.50 -2.86 0.26
N LEU A 61 -4.20 -2.89 0.51
CA LEU A 61 -3.33 -1.74 0.35
C LEU A 61 -2.18 -2.12 -0.57
N LEU A 62 -1.87 -1.26 -1.54
CA LEU A 62 -0.74 -1.39 -2.43
C LEU A 62 0.33 -0.38 -2.04
N SER A 63 1.55 -0.86 -1.80
CA SER A 63 2.74 -0.02 -1.64
C SER A 63 3.79 -0.35 -2.68
N GLY A 64 4.42 0.68 -3.26
CA GLY A 64 5.66 0.54 -4.02
C GLY A 64 6.84 1.05 -3.20
N LEU A 65 7.87 0.21 -3.01
CA LEU A 65 9.05 0.50 -2.21
C LEU A 65 10.25 0.92 -3.07
N ALA A 66 11.19 1.63 -2.45
CA ALA A 66 12.37 2.14 -3.13
C ALA A 66 13.31 1.06 -3.68
N ASP A 67 13.25 -0.16 -3.14
CA ASP A 67 14.00 -1.32 -3.64
C ASP A 67 13.37 -1.97 -4.89
N GLY A 68 12.24 -1.43 -5.38
CA GLY A 68 11.51 -1.95 -6.54
C GLY A 68 10.43 -2.96 -6.17
N SER A 69 10.23 -3.28 -4.89
CA SER A 69 9.16 -4.17 -4.46
C SER A 69 7.80 -3.47 -4.52
N ALA A 70 6.84 -4.11 -5.18
CA ALA A 70 5.41 -3.79 -5.08
C ALA A 70 4.74 -4.82 -4.16
N ILE A 71 4.07 -4.34 -3.12
CA ILE A 71 3.46 -5.19 -2.09
C ILE A 71 1.97 -4.91 -2.01
N VAL A 72 1.17 -5.95 -2.13
CA VAL A 72 -0.26 -5.93 -1.82
C VAL A 72 -0.46 -6.53 -0.45
N TYR A 73 -0.94 -5.74 0.50
CA TYR A 73 -1.28 -6.17 1.86
C TYR A 73 -2.75 -6.53 1.96
N ASN A 74 -3.03 -7.66 2.60
CA ASN A 74 -4.35 -8.00 3.09
C ASN A 74 -4.43 -7.69 4.60
N LEU A 75 -4.92 -6.50 4.95
CA LEU A 75 -4.79 -5.93 6.30
C LEU A 75 -5.40 -6.80 7.42
N PRO A 76 -6.58 -7.44 7.27
CA PRO A 76 -7.15 -8.30 8.32
C PRO A 76 -6.40 -9.61 8.53
N GLN A 77 -5.81 -10.18 7.47
CA GLN A 77 -5.17 -11.50 7.51
C GLN A 77 -3.64 -11.40 7.70
N GLY A 78 -3.07 -10.22 7.46
CA GLY A 78 -1.62 -10.02 7.47
C GLY A 78 -0.89 -10.69 6.30
N GLU A 79 -1.63 -11.24 5.33
CA GLU A 79 -1.07 -11.82 4.12
C GLU A 79 -0.50 -10.72 3.23
N VAL A 80 0.59 -11.05 2.54
CA VAL A 80 1.30 -10.13 1.65
C VAL A 80 1.64 -10.85 0.36
N THR A 81 1.42 -10.15 -0.75
CA THR A 81 1.90 -10.62 -2.04
C THR A 81 2.90 -9.64 -2.61
N PHE A 82 3.98 -10.19 -3.17
CA PHE A 82 5.11 -9.42 -3.69
C PHE A 82 5.20 -9.53 -5.21
N SER A 83 5.55 -8.42 -5.84
CA SER A 83 6.09 -8.39 -7.19
C SER A 83 7.33 -7.50 -7.19
N HIS A 84 8.27 -7.81 -8.07
CA HIS A 84 9.49 -7.01 -8.23
C HIS A 84 9.46 -6.24 -9.53
N ASP A 85 9.84 -4.98 -9.43
CA ASP A 85 10.08 -4.06 -10.53
C ASP A 85 11.45 -3.38 -10.34
N ASN A 86 11.75 -2.38 -11.16
CA ASN A 86 12.96 -1.60 -11.03
C ASN A 86 12.98 -0.80 -9.71
N PRO A 87 14.14 -0.68 -9.04
CA PRO A 87 14.30 0.24 -7.93
C PRO A 87 13.88 1.66 -8.30
N GLY A 88 13.19 2.34 -7.37
CA GLY A 88 12.74 3.72 -7.56
C GLY A 88 11.43 3.91 -8.32
N THR A 89 10.79 2.85 -8.82
CA THR A 89 9.45 2.95 -9.43
C THR A 89 8.43 3.51 -8.43
N LYS A 90 7.60 4.46 -8.86
CA LYS A 90 6.63 5.17 -8.00
C LYS A 90 5.18 5.01 -8.43
N CYS A 91 4.94 4.37 -9.57
CA CYS A 91 3.64 4.33 -10.20
C CYS A 91 3.23 2.88 -10.34
N PHE A 92 2.35 2.44 -9.44
CA PHE A 92 1.79 1.09 -9.43
C PHE A 92 0.27 1.15 -9.40
N SER A 93 -0.36 0.15 -9.99
CA SER A 93 -1.80 -0.09 -9.89
C SER A 93 -2.07 -1.59 -9.84
N ALA A 94 -3.00 -2.00 -8.99
CA ALA A 94 -3.50 -3.36 -8.94
C ALA A 94 -4.83 -3.47 -9.67
N SER A 95 -5.00 -4.54 -10.43
CA SER A 95 -6.31 -4.99 -10.94
C SER A 95 -7.29 -5.22 -9.79
N THR A 96 -8.60 -5.13 -10.07
CA THR A 96 -9.65 -5.26 -9.06
C THR A 96 -9.66 -6.62 -8.37
N ASP A 97 -9.34 -7.69 -9.11
CA ASP A 97 -9.19 -9.04 -8.55
C ASP A 97 -7.83 -9.28 -7.89
N ARG A 98 -6.90 -8.30 -8.00
CA ARG A 98 -5.51 -8.34 -7.49
C ARG A 98 -4.61 -9.39 -8.14
N THR A 99 -5.04 -9.99 -9.25
CA THR A 99 -4.25 -11.02 -9.97
C THR A 99 -3.17 -10.41 -10.86
N LEU A 100 -3.32 -9.13 -11.19
CA LEU A 100 -2.38 -8.36 -11.99
C LEU A 100 -1.91 -7.10 -11.26
N LEU A 101 -0.62 -6.81 -11.37
CA LEU A 101 -0.02 -5.53 -11.03
C LEU A 101 0.52 -4.88 -12.31
N ALA A 102 0.25 -3.59 -12.47
CA ALA A 102 0.81 -2.78 -13.53
C ALA A 102 1.70 -1.70 -12.92
N SER A 103 2.81 -1.43 -13.59
CA SER A 103 3.69 -0.30 -13.28
C SER A 103 4.03 0.48 -14.53
N SER A 104 4.44 1.73 -14.34
CA SER A 104 4.94 2.58 -15.43
C SER A 104 6.38 3.00 -15.16
N ASP A 105 7.22 2.86 -16.17
CA ASP A 105 8.60 3.31 -16.14
C ASP A 105 8.96 3.98 -17.47
N ALA A 106 9.44 5.23 -17.40
CA ALA A 106 9.82 6.10 -18.51
C ALA A 106 8.88 6.06 -19.73
N ASN A 107 9.06 5.07 -20.62
CA ASN A 107 8.41 4.95 -21.92
C ASN A 107 7.62 3.63 -22.10
N TYR A 108 7.46 2.82 -21.06
CA TYR A 108 6.73 1.55 -21.14
C TYR A 108 5.93 1.26 -19.87
N PHE A 109 5.01 0.31 -20.00
CA PHE A 109 4.31 -0.29 -18.86
C PHE A 109 4.76 -1.73 -18.70
N ARG A 110 4.84 -2.20 -17.46
CA ARG A 110 5.01 -3.62 -17.14
C ARG A 110 3.74 -4.12 -16.50
N VAL A 111 3.37 -5.35 -16.83
CA VAL A 111 2.22 -6.04 -16.25
C VAL A 111 2.69 -7.39 -15.73
N TYR A 112 2.46 -7.63 -14.45
CA TYR A 112 2.89 -8.81 -13.72
C TYR A 112 1.68 -9.61 -13.29
N LYS A 113 1.77 -10.94 -13.39
CA LYS A 113 0.85 -11.81 -12.67
C LYS A 113 1.31 -11.93 -11.23
N VAL A 114 0.41 -11.63 -10.31
CA VAL A 114 0.60 -11.76 -8.87
C VAL A 114 0.43 -13.23 -8.52
N ALA A 115 1.46 -13.86 -7.94
CA ALA A 115 1.37 -15.26 -7.53
C ALA A 115 0.52 -15.37 -6.25
N GLU A 116 -0.37 -16.37 -6.20
CA GLU A 116 -1.17 -16.70 -5.01
C GLU A 116 -0.31 -17.19 -3.85
#